data_AF-A0A937VCT5-F1
#
_entry.id   AF-A0A937VCT5-F1
#
_cell.length_a   1.000
_cell.length_b   1.000
_cell.length_c   1.000
_cell.angle_alpha   90.00
_cell.angle_beta   90.00
_cell.angle_gamma   90.00
#
_symmetry.space_group_name_H-M   'P 1'
#
loop_
_entity.id
_entity.type
_entity.pdbx_description
1 polymer ?
#
loop_
_entity_poly.entity_id
_entity_poly.type
_entity_poly.pdbx_seq_one_letter_code
_entity_poly.pdbx_strand_id
1 'polypeptide(L)'
;MTRNQQAKYIYLLRRRRKGNGNTGTGSLAARLLLGLALGLGLLALLTVASGVGAAVAAYGLIARELPAPEQITQAAASFKSTKIYDRTGQHLLYEIFDPHGGKRTWVSLEDIPPYVKQATIAIEDKDFYTNPGFDFRRLVRSVYATLIEGRREGASTITQQLVKNVLLTPEVSIERKVKEILLAIDKVKEILLAIEISRRYSKDEILEMYLNEINYGNLSYGIEAAAESYFGKQAKDLTLAEAALLAGLPQAPSGYSPFTNLSGALARRALVLDAMYREGYIDALTAWNAKQEKPRFARQRFDITAPHFVFYVRELLESRYGADLVYRGGLSVYTTIDLDLQRLAEQAAREQIEKIRKSNNANNAAVVALKPDTGEILAMVGSVDYFDNSIDGQVNMATAERQPGSAFKPFAYVTAFGAGDLRDADGKPKPPLTPATMVMDVRTSFDDRPNPPYIPEN
;
A
#
# COMPACT_ATOMS: atom_id res chain seq x y z
N MET A 1 -78.81 49.20 -49.51
CA MET A 1 -77.86 48.19 -48.98
C MET A 1 -78.62 46.90 -48.71
N THR A 2 -78.21 45.80 -49.34
CA THR A 2 -78.91 44.51 -49.44
C THR A 2 -78.71 43.64 -48.19
N ARG A 3 -79.62 42.68 -47.95
CA ARG A 3 -79.64 41.66 -46.87
C ARG A 3 -78.29 40.94 -46.62
N ASN A 4 -77.32 41.02 -47.53
CA ASN A 4 -75.98 40.45 -47.40
C ASN A 4 -74.99 41.27 -46.54
N GLN A 5 -75.29 42.53 -46.20
CA GLN A 5 -74.39 43.35 -45.36
C GLN A 5 -74.66 43.20 -43.85
N GLN A 6 -75.88 42.85 -43.45
CA GLN A 6 -76.21 42.57 -42.04
C GLN A 6 -75.61 41.24 -41.54
N ALA A 7 -75.50 40.23 -42.39
CA ALA A 7 -74.87 38.94 -42.04
C ALA A 7 -73.37 39.07 -41.76
N LYS A 8 -72.65 39.92 -42.51
CA LYS A 8 -71.23 40.21 -42.28
C LYS A 8 -70.99 40.98 -40.97
N TYR A 9 -71.89 41.88 -40.60
CA TYR A 9 -71.79 42.64 -39.35
C TYR A 9 -72.02 41.76 -38.11
N ILE A 10 -72.98 40.84 -38.16
CA ILE A 10 -73.25 39.89 -37.07
C ILE A 10 -72.13 38.85 -36.93
N TYR A 11 -71.53 38.39 -38.04
CA TYR A 11 -70.38 37.48 -38.01
C TYR A 11 -69.13 38.13 -37.38
N LEU A 12 -68.86 39.40 -37.69
CA LEU A 12 -67.74 40.15 -37.12
C LEU A 12 -67.93 40.47 -35.62
N LEU A 13 -69.17 40.72 -35.18
CA LEU A 13 -69.48 40.94 -33.76
C LEU A 13 -69.39 39.66 -32.92
N ARG A 14 -69.68 38.48 -33.51
CA ARG A 14 -69.50 37.18 -32.83
C ARG A 14 -68.03 36.78 -32.65
N ARG A 15 -67.15 37.20 -33.57
CA ARG A 15 -65.70 36.94 -33.48
C ARG A 15 -64.99 37.83 -32.45
N ARG A 16 -65.53 39.02 -32.14
CA ARG A 16 -65.00 39.92 -31.10
C ARG A 16 -65.42 39.58 -29.66
N ARG A 17 -66.43 38.71 -29.45
CA ARG A 17 -66.87 38.26 -28.12
C ARG A 17 -66.27 36.92 -27.66
N LYS A 18 -65.39 36.30 -28.44
CA LYS A 18 -64.77 34.99 -28.14
C LYS A 18 -63.25 35.07 -27.93
N GLY A 19 -62.80 36.13 -27.29
CA GLY A 19 -61.38 36.37 -27.01
C GLY A 19 -61.20 37.30 -25.81
N ASN A 20 -61.84 36.99 -24.68
CA ASN A 20 -61.49 37.64 -23.40
C ASN A 20 -61.93 36.78 -22.21
N GLY A 21 -61.25 35.66 -22.02
CA GLY A 21 -61.56 34.72 -20.94
C GLY A 21 -60.36 33.84 -20.60
N ASN A 22 -59.18 34.42 -20.37
CA ASN A 22 -58.17 33.85 -19.47
C ASN A 22 -56.99 34.80 -19.24
N THR A 23 -57.12 35.77 -18.35
CA THR A 23 -55.97 36.53 -17.84
C THR A 23 -56.11 36.65 -16.32
N GLY A 24 -55.41 35.79 -15.58
CA GLY A 24 -55.34 35.91 -14.12
C GLY A 24 -54.46 34.87 -13.44
N THR A 25 -54.52 33.60 -13.86
CA THR A 25 -53.86 32.50 -13.13
C THR A 25 -52.52 32.07 -13.75
N GLY A 26 -52.40 32.11 -15.09
CA GLY A 26 -51.14 31.73 -15.77
C GLY A 26 -49.97 32.67 -15.51
N SER A 27 -50.20 33.98 -15.32
CA SER A 27 -49.13 34.95 -15.06
C SER A 27 -48.64 34.91 -13.61
N LEU A 28 -49.52 34.56 -12.66
CA LEU A 28 -49.21 34.48 -11.24
C LEU A 28 -48.45 33.18 -10.92
N ALA A 29 -48.89 32.06 -11.49
CA ALA A 29 -48.17 30.79 -11.39
C ALA A 29 -46.78 30.86 -12.05
N ALA A 30 -46.66 31.49 -13.22
CA ALA A 30 -45.37 31.71 -13.86
C ALA A 30 -44.42 32.60 -13.04
N ARG A 31 -44.94 33.66 -12.40
CA ARG A 31 -44.16 34.53 -11.50
C ARG A 31 -43.72 33.82 -10.22
N LEU A 32 -44.57 32.94 -9.66
CA LEU A 32 -44.23 32.14 -8.48
C LEU A 32 -43.18 31.06 -8.81
N LEU A 33 -43.29 30.39 -9.95
CA LEU A 33 -42.28 29.42 -10.42
C LEU A 33 -40.95 30.10 -10.73
N LEU A 34 -40.96 31.29 -11.33
CA LEU A 34 -39.75 32.07 -11.57
C LEU A 34 -39.12 32.54 -10.25
N GLY A 35 -39.92 32.97 -9.28
CA GLY A 35 -39.46 33.34 -7.94
C GLY A 35 -38.85 32.16 -7.17
N LEU A 36 -39.43 30.97 -7.28
CA LEU A 36 -38.90 29.74 -6.70
C LEU A 36 -37.58 29.34 -7.37
N ALA A 37 -37.50 29.40 -8.70
CA ALA A 37 -36.28 29.09 -9.45
C ALA A 37 -35.14 30.07 -9.12
N LEU A 38 -35.44 31.37 -9.01
CA LEU A 38 -34.48 32.39 -8.58
C LEU A 38 -34.07 32.20 -7.12
N GLY A 39 -35.00 31.83 -6.23
CA GLY A 39 -34.71 31.52 -4.82
C GLY A 39 -33.80 30.30 -4.66
N LEU A 40 -34.07 29.22 -5.41
CA LEU A 40 -33.22 28.03 -5.44
C LEU A 40 -31.85 28.33 -6.07
N GLY A 41 -31.83 29.15 -7.13
CA GLY A 41 -30.59 29.63 -7.74
C GLY A 41 -29.74 30.44 -6.77
N LEU A 42 -30.35 31.35 -6.01
CA LEU A 42 -29.68 32.15 -4.98
C LEU A 42 -29.19 31.28 -3.83
N LEU A 43 -29.97 30.29 -3.39
CA LEU A 43 -29.58 29.35 -2.34
C LEU A 43 -28.40 28.49 -2.78
N ALA A 44 -28.38 28.02 -4.04
CA ALA A 44 -27.24 27.32 -4.62
C ALA A 44 -26.00 28.22 -4.69
N LEU A 45 -26.19 29.49 -5.04
CA LEU A 45 -25.10 30.47 -5.09
C LEU A 45 -24.53 30.78 -3.70
N LEU A 46 -25.40 30.92 -2.69
CA LEU A 46 -25.01 31.16 -1.30
C LEU A 46 -24.32 29.94 -0.67
N THR A 47 -24.75 28.72 -0.99
CA THR A 47 -24.08 27.50 -0.54
C THR A 47 -22.71 27.34 -1.19
N VAL A 48 -22.58 27.63 -2.49
CA VAL A 48 -21.27 27.69 -3.17
C VAL A 48 -20.39 28.78 -2.57
N ALA A 49 -20.90 30.00 -2.38
CA ALA A 49 -20.16 31.11 -1.81
C ALA A 49 -19.73 30.85 -0.36
N SER A 50 -20.57 30.21 0.45
CA SER A 50 -20.25 29.79 1.81
C SER A 50 -19.17 28.69 1.81
N GLY A 51 -19.26 27.73 0.89
CA GLY A 51 -18.22 26.71 0.70
C GLY A 51 -16.87 27.31 0.27
N VAL A 52 -16.88 28.27 -0.64
CA VAL A 52 -15.68 29.02 -1.05
C VAL A 52 -15.14 29.86 0.10
N GLY A 53 -16.01 30.55 0.84
CA GLY A 53 -15.61 31.34 2.01
C GLY A 53 -14.99 30.47 3.11
N ALA A 54 -15.57 29.29 3.39
CA ALA A 54 -15.01 28.32 4.31
C ALA A 54 -13.67 27.76 3.82
N ALA A 55 -13.52 27.49 2.53
CA ALA A 55 -12.25 27.04 1.94
C ALA A 55 -11.17 28.13 2.03
N VAL A 56 -11.51 29.40 1.79
CA VAL A 56 -10.59 30.55 1.91
C VAL A 56 -10.22 30.81 3.38
N ALA A 57 -11.16 30.71 4.30
CA ALA A 57 -10.89 30.84 5.74
C ALA A 57 -10.02 29.68 6.26
N ALA A 58 -10.33 28.45 5.86
CA ALA A 58 -9.50 27.28 6.15
C ALA A 58 -8.10 27.42 5.56
N TYR A 59 -7.98 27.91 4.32
CA TYR A 59 -6.71 28.25 3.70
C TYR A 59 -5.93 29.27 4.53
N GLY A 60 -6.56 30.37 4.96
CA GLY A 60 -5.91 31.41 5.75
C GLY A 60 -5.45 30.97 7.15
N LEU A 61 -6.20 30.07 7.79
CA LEU A 61 -5.82 29.49 9.08
C LEU A 61 -4.68 28.47 8.93
N ILE A 62 -4.81 27.54 7.97
CA ILE A 62 -3.80 26.51 7.71
C ILE A 62 -2.50 27.15 7.23
N ALA A 63 -2.56 28.09 6.27
CA ALA A 63 -1.39 28.76 5.70
C ALA A 63 -0.55 29.53 6.75
N ARG A 64 -1.15 29.95 7.86
CA ARG A 64 -0.44 30.60 8.98
C ARG A 64 0.29 29.61 9.90
N GLU A 65 -0.13 28.35 9.90
CA GLU A 65 0.46 27.26 10.69
C GLU A 65 1.40 26.38 9.86
N LEU A 66 1.54 26.64 8.55
CA LEU A 66 2.43 25.86 7.69
C LEU A 66 3.90 26.13 8.05
N PRO A 67 4.72 25.09 8.25
CA PRO A 67 6.15 25.25 8.42
C PRO A 67 6.76 25.91 7.18
N ALA A 68 7.76 26.75 7.38
CA ALA A 68 8.48 27.40 6.29
C ALA A 68 9.18 26.32 5.42
N PRO A 69 9.26 26.47 4.07
CA PRO A 69 9.85 25.46 3.20
C PRO A 69 11.28 25.03 3.57
N GLU A 70 12.04 25.88 4.25
CA GLU A 70 13.39 25.61 4.73
C GLU A 70 13.40 24.61 5.90
N GLN A 71 12.29 24.49 6.64
CA GLN A 71 12.11 23.49 7.70
C GLN A 71 11.89 22.09 7.11
N ILE A 72 11.39 22.00 5.86
CA ILE A 72 11.16 20.75 5.12
C ILE A 72 12.50 20.09 4.78
N THR A 73 13.45 20.88 4.30
CA THR A 73 14.80 20.45 3.96
C THR A 73 15.63 20.15 5.21
N GLN A 74 15.44 20.88 6.32
CA GLN A 74 16.13 20.59 7.59
C GLN A 74 15.56 19.40 8.36
N ALA A 75 14.24 19.20 8.37
CA ALA A 75 13.62 18.04 9.02
C ALA A 75 14.03 16.71 8.36
N ALA A 76 14.33 16.74 7.06
CA ALA A 76 14.86 15.60 6.32
C ALA A 76 16.26 15.15 6.78
N ALA A 77 17.06 16.02 7.41
CA ALA A 77 18.50 15.80 7.62
C ALA A 77 18.91 15.30 9.02
N SER A 78 17.99 15.19 9.99
CA SER A 78 18.33 15.09 11.42
C SER A 78 17.98 13.77 12.13
N PHE A 79 17.52 12.73 11.44
CA PHE A 79 17.08 11.51 12.12
C PHE A 79 18.26 10.58 12.47
N LYS A 80 18.05 9.71 13.47
CA LYS A 80 18.99 8.65 13.86
C LYS A 80 18.43 7.30 13.40
N SER A 81 19.28 6.44 12.87
CA SER A 81 18.94 5.05 12.50
C SER A 81 18.62 4.21 13.74
N THR A 82 17.70 3.27 13.58
CA THR A 82 17.38 2.27 14.61
C THR A 82 18.38 1.12 14.54
N LYS A 83 18.84 0.63 15.69
CA LYS A 83 19.81 -0.46 15.78
C LYS A 83 19.20 -1.66 16.49
N ILE A 84 19.25 -2.83 15.87
CA ILE A 84 18.81 -4.09 16.45
C ILE A 84 20.03 -4.86 16.94
N TYR A 85 20.03 -5.18 18.23
CA TYR A 85 21.06 -5.95 18.91
C TYR A 85 20.56 -7.32 19.34
N ASP A 86 21.51 -8.22 19.59
CA ASP A 86 21.27 -9.50 20.25
C ASP A 86 20.82 -9.30 21.72
N ARG A 87 20.58 -10.41 22.41
CA ARG A 87 20.17 -10.42 23.81
C ARG A 87 21.17 -9.81 24.79
N THR A 88 22.46 -9.79 24.45
CA THR A 88 23.49 -9.19 25.31
C THR A 88 23.58 -7.67 25.13
N GLY A 89 23.06 -7.15 24.01
CA GLY A 89 23.21 -5.75 23.61
C GLY A 89 24.60 -5.41 23.08
N GLN A 90 25.51 -6.38 22.98
CA GLN A 90 26.89 -6.16 22.52
C GLN A 90 27.04 -6.36 21.02
N HIS A 91 26.19 -7.18 20.41
CA HIS A 91 26.29 -7.52 19.00
C HIS A 91 25.17 -6.87 18.20
N LEU A 92 25.54 -5.96 17.29
CA LEU A 92 24.63 -5.38 16.32
C LEU A 92 24.26 -6.45 15.28
N LEU A 93 22.98 -6.79 15.21
CA LEU A 93 22.43 -7.72 14.22
C LEU A 93 22.18 -7.00 12.89
N TYR A 94 21.62 -5.81 13.00
CA TYR A 94 21.24 -4.99 11.87
C TYR A 94 21.00 -3.53 12.27
N GLU A 95 21.42 -2.61 11.41
CA GLU A 95 21.06 -1.20 11.51
C GLU A 95 19.92 -0.92 10.54
N ILE A 96 18.75 -0.62 11.08
CA ILE A 96 17.62 -0.12 10.32
C ILE A 96 17.89 1.37 10.04
N PHE A 97 18.23 1.66 8.80
CA PHE A 97 18.29 3.03 8.31
C PHE A 97 16.87 3.57 8.12
N ASP A 98 16.68 4.87 8.33
CA ASP A 98 15.49 5.56 7.85
C ASP A 98 15.41 5.37 6.34
N PRO A 99 14.36 4.73 5.79
CA PRO A 99 13.63 5.18 4.64
C PRO A 99 14.11 6.48 4.05
N HIS A 100 14.01 7.57 4.79
CA HIS A 100 14.31 8.91 4.32
C HIS A 100 15.73 9.38 4.63
N GLY A 101 16.70 8.50 4.87
CA GLY A 101 18.10 8.92 4.78
C GLY A 101 19.21 7.90 5.05
N GLY A 102 19.00 6.61 4.80
CA GLY A 102 20.10 5.75 4.36
C GLY A 102 20.75 6.31 3.07
N LYS A 103 22.07 6.13 2.87
CA LYS A 103 22.92 6.69 1.79
C LYS A 103 22.16 7.58 0.78
N ARG A 104 21.93 8.85 1.12
CA ARG A 104 21.45 9.85 0.16
C ARG A 104 22.61 10.25 -0.75
N THR A 105 22.84 9.46 -1.79
CA THR A 105 23.48 10.02 -2.97
C THR A 105 22.38 10.79 -3.68
N TRP A 106 22.22 12.07 -3.34
CA TRP A 106 21.32 12.95 -4.08
C TRP A 106 21.76 12.93 -5.54
N VAL A 107 20.87 12.56 -6.44
CA VAL A 107 21.14 12.57 -7.88
C VAL A 107 20.33 13.68 -8.50
N SER A 108 21.02 14.54 -9.25
CA SER A 108 20.35 15.60 -9.99
C SER A 108 19.47 14.99 -11.07
N LEU A 109 18.34 15.64 -11.36
CA LEU A 109 17.40 15.24 -12.40
C LEU A 109 18.04 15.16 -13.80
N GLU A 110 19.14 15.88 -14.01
CA GLU A 110 19.95 15.86 -15.22
C GLU A 110 20.74 14.56 -15.37
N ASP A 111 21.20 13.98 -14.27
CA ASP A 111 21.94 12.71 -14.22
C ASP A 111 21.01 11.48 -14.29
N ILE A 112 19.70 11.69 -14.13
CA ILE A 112 18.68 10.64 -14.22
C ILE A 112 18.23 10.44 -15.67
N PRO A 113 18.18 9.19 -16.18
CA PRO A 113 17.80 8.93 -17.56
C PRO A 113 16.37 9.42 -17.87
N PRO A 114 16.11 9.93 -19.09
CA PRO A 114 14.79 10.47 -19.45
C PRO A 114 13.64 9.50 -19.22
N TYR A 115 13.86 8.21 -19.46
CA TYR A 115 12.85 7.17 -19.31
C TYR A 115 12.43 6.94 -17.86
N VAL A 116 13.27 7.24 -16.85
CA VAL A 116 12.85 7.19 -15.44
C VAL A 116 11.80 8.28 -15.18
N LYS A 117 12.11 9.52 -15.59
CA LYS A 117 11.23 10.67 -15.45
C LYS A 117 9.89 10.42 -16.15
N GLN A 118 9.96 9.99 -17.40
CA GLN A 118 8.81 9.68 -18.24
C GLN A 118 7.98 8.52 -17.69
N ALA A 119 8.60 7.44 -17.22
CA ALA A 119 7.90 6.31 -16.63
C ALA A 119 7.11 6.71 -15.38
N THR A 120 7.76 7.44 -14.47
CA THR A 120 7.12 7.95 -13.24
C THR A 120 5.97 8.88 -13.58
N ILE A 121 6.17 9.85 -14.48
CA ILE A 121 5.10 10.78 -14.89
C ILE A 121 3.93 10.02 -15.54
N ALA A 122 4.21 9.11 -16.48
CA ALA A 122 3.16 8.39 -17.21
C ALA A 122 2.24 7.58 -16.29
N ILE A 123 2.78 6.94 -15.26
CA ILE A 123 2.00 6.09 -14.35
C ILE A 123 1.44 6.83 -13.14
N GLU A 124 2.19 7.76 -12.55
CA GLU A 124 1.80 8.43 -11.31
C GLU A 124 1.01 9.72 -11.57
N ASP A 125 1.38 10.54 -12.55
CA ASP A 125 0.79 11.87 -12.78
C ASP A 125 1.00 12.38 -14.21
N LYS A 126 0.22 11.86 -15.17
CA LYS A 126 0.35 12.20 -16.60
C LYS A 126 0.24 13.71 -16.90
N ASP A 127 -0.48 14.47 -16.07
CA ASP A 127 -0.70 15.90 -16.25
C ASP A 127 0.30 16.75 -15.42
N PHE A 128 1.36 16.13 -14.86
CA PHE A 128 2.30 16.71 -13.90
C PHE A 128 2.79 18.11 -14.26
N TYR A 129 3.26 18.31 -15.50
CA TYR A 129 3.81 19.60 -15.95
C TYR A 129 2.75 20.70 -16.11
N THR A 130 1.48 20.34 -16.23
CA THR A 130 0.38 21.30 -16.48
C THR A 130 -0.50 21.54 -15.26
N ASN A 131 -0.52 20.60 -14.31
CA ASN A 131 -1.35 20.72 -13.12
C ASN A 131 -0.75 21.72 -12.11
N PRO A 132 -1.55 22.41 -11.29
CA PRO A 132 -1.07 23.36 -10.28
C PRO A 132 -0.61 22.68 -8.98
N GLY A 133 -0.18 21.42 -9.03
CA GLY A 133 0.16 20.62 -7.86
C GLY A 133 -0.94 19.68 -7.40
N PHE A 134 -2.16 19.83 -7.92
CA PHE A 134 -3.28 18.91 -7.69
C PHE A 134 -4.13 18.75 -8.96
N ASP A 135 -4.84 17.63 -9.10
CA ASP A 135 -5.77 17.40 -10.20
C ASP A 135 -7.21 17.23 -9.69
N PHE A 136 -8.05 18.24 -9.95
CA PHE A 136 -9.46 18.23 -9.59
C PHE A 136 -10.26 17.14 -10.32
N ARG A 137 -9.98 16.93 -11.62
CA ARG A 137 -10.72 15.96 -12.43
C ARG A 137 -10.41 14.54 -11.94
N ARG A 138 -9.15 14.26 -11.61
CA ARG A 138 -8.72 12.97 -11.05
C ARG A 138 -9.32 12.72 -9.67
N LEU A 139 -9.37 13.74 -8.80
CA LEU A 139 -10.01 13.65 -7.49
C LEU A 139 -11.51 13.32 -7.60
N VAL A 140 -12.25 14.04 -8.45
CA VAL A 140 -13.69 13.78 -8.65
C VAL A 140 -13.91 12.39 -9.26
N ARG A 141 -13.10 12.00 -10.25
CA ARG A 141 -13.17 10.68 -10.88
C ARG A 141 -12.90 9.56 -9.88
N SER A 142 -11.88 9.68 -9.02
CA SER A 142 -11.55 8.65 -8.03
C SER A 142 -12.65 8.50 -6.99
N VAL A 143 -13.29 9.60 -6.58
CA VAL A 143 -14.44 9.56 -5.64
C VAL A 143 -15.62 8.85 -6.29
N TYR A 144 -15.93 9.17 -7.55
CA TYR A 144 -16.98 8.51 -8.31
C TYR A 144 -16.73 7.01 -8.47
N ALA A 145 -15.53 6.62 -8.92
CA ALA A 145 -15.15 5.22 -9.08
C ALA A 145 -15.20 4.44 -7.76
N THR A 146 -14.79 5.06 -6.65
CA THR A 146 -14.80 4.41 -5.33
C THR A 146 -16.22 4.21 -4.80
N LEU A 147 -17.10 5.23 -4.90
CA LEU A 147 -18.45 5.19 -4.33
C LEU A 147 -19.45 4.41 -5.19
N ILE A 148 -19.29 4.45 -6.51
CA ILE A 148 -20.27 3.87 -7.45
C ILE A 148 -19.77 2.55 -8.01
N GLU A 149 -18.52 2.50 -8.49
CA GLU A 149 -17.96 1.30 -9.13
C GLU A 149 -17.31 0.34 -8.12
N GLY A 150 -17.17 0.74 -6.85
CA GLY A 150 -16.46 -0.03 -5.82
C GLY A 150 -14.96 -0.19 -6.12
N ARG A 151 -14.41 0.55 -7.08
CA ARG A 151 -13.03 0.44 -7.55
C ARG A 151 -12.17 1.53 -6.92
N ARG A 152 -11.16 1.15 -6.14
CA ARG A 152 -10.21 2.10 -5.54
C ARG A 152 -9.20 2.57 -6.59
N GLU A 153 -9.25 3.85 -6.93
CA GLU A 153 -8.24 4.51 -7.77
C GLU A 153 -7.44 5.55 -6.98
N GLY A 154 -6.15 5.69 -7.31
CA GLY A 154 -5.27 6.70 -6.74
C GLY A 154 -5.55 8.11 -7.30
N ALA A 155 -5.87 9.05 -6.40
CA ALA A 155 -6.23 10.42 -6.73
C ALA A 155 -5.06 11.42 -6.66
N SER A 156 -3.98 11.09 -5.95
CA SER A 156 -2.89 12.02 -5.65
C SER A 156 -1.94 12.22 -6.83
N THR A 157 -1.52 13.47 -7.06
CA THR A 157 -0.44 13.89 -7.96
C THR A 157 0.95 13.61 -7.35
N ILE A 158 2.01 13.76 -8.15
CA ILE A 158 3.40 13.64 -7.66
C ILE A 158 3.68 14.65 -6.54
N THR A 159 3.27 15.92 -6.72
CA THR A 159 3.47 16.97 -5.72
C THR A 159 2.73 16.67 -4.41
N GLN A 160 1.51 16.14 -4.51
CA GLN A 160 0.72 15.70 -3.36
C GLN A 160 1.37 14.54 -2.61
N GLN A 161 1.92 13.55 -3.33
CA GLN A 161 2.66 12.45 -2.72
C GLN A 161 3.95 12.93 -2.03
N LEU A 162 4.69 13.87 -2.64
CA LEU A 162 5.87 14.48 -2.03
C LEU A 162 5.52 15.15 -0.69
N VAL A 163 4.48 15.99 -0.68
CA VAL A 163 3.98 16.63 0.55
C VAL A 163 3.62 15.59 1.60
N LYS A 164 2.84 14.59 1.22
CA LYS A 164 2.41 13.54 2.15
C LYS A 164 3.60 12.82 2.80
N ASN A 165 4.64 12.52 2.04
CA ASN A 165 5.78 11.74 2.51
C ASN A 165 6.77 12.56 3.36
N VAL A 166 6.85 13.87 3.14
CA VAL A 166 7.87 14.73 3.78
C VAL A 166 7.28 15.59 4.91
N LEU A 167 6.03 16.06 4.78
CA LEU A 167 5.46 17.09 5.64
C LEU A 167 4.39 16.63 6.63
N LEU A 168 3.68 15.57 6.30
CA LEU A 168 2.56 15.11 7.12
C LEU A 168 3.04 13.99 8.04
N THR A 169 2.95 14.21 9.36
CA THR A 169 3.24 13.19 10.38
C THR A 169 2.12 12.16 10.44
N PRO A 170 2.41 10.85 10.56
CA PRO A 170 1.37 9.84 10.73
C PRO A 170 0.66 9.99 12.08
N GLU A 171 -0.64 9.72 12.08
CA GLU A 171 -1.49 9.85 13.26
C GLU A 171 -1.41 8.63 14.17
N VAL A 172 -1.42 8.90 15.48
CA VAL A 172 -1.57 7.93 16.57
C VAL A 172 -2.95 7.27 16.51
N SER A 173 -3.08 6.05 17.03
CA SER A 173 -4.34 5.29 17.12
C SER A 173 -5.47 6.09 17.79
N ILE A 174 -6.35 6.67 16.98
CA ILE A 174 -7.56 7.39 17.39
C ILE A 174 -8.81 6.61 16.94
N GLU A 175 -9.94 6.80 17.63
CA GLU A 175 -11.24 6.22 17.27
C GLU A 175 -11.62 6.45 15.79
N ARG A 176 -12.23 5.43 15.16
CA ARG A 176 -12.51 5.37 13.71
C ARG A 176 -13.23 6.62 13.15
N LYS A 177 -14.21 7.16 13.89
CA LYS A 177 -14.99 8.34 13.45
C LYS A 177 -14.17 9.63 13.44
N VAL A 178 -13.25 9.78 14.40
CA VAL A 178 -12.37 10.95 14.46
C VAL A 178 -11.26 10.81 13.41
N LYS A 179 -10.75 9.58 13.19
CA LYS A 179 -9.80 9.27 12.12
C LYS A 179 -10.31 9.64 10.73
N GLU A 180 -11.58 9.38 10.43
CA GLU A 180 -12.17 9.75 9.12
C GLU A 180 -12.18 11.27 8.89
N ILE A 181 -12.48 12.06 9.94
CA ILE A 181 -12.48 13.52 9.87
C ILE A 181 -11.04 14.05 9.74
N LEU A 182 -10.12 13.51 10.51
CA LEU A 182 -8.71 13.89 10.47
C LEU A 182 -8.05 13.59 9.12
N LEU A 183 -8.32 12.42 8.54
CA LEU A 183 -7.87 12.07 7.19
C LEU A 183 -8.40 13.04 6.13
N ALA A 184 -9.64 13.53 6.27
CA ALA A 184 -10.19 14.53 5.37
C ALA A 184 -9.48 15.88 5.51
N ILE A 185 -9.14 16.28 6.74
CA ILE A 185 -8.36 17.49 7.02
C ILE A 185 -6.96 17.38 6.42
N ASP A 186 -6.28 16.25 6.62
CA ASP A 186 -4.94 16.02 6.07
C ASP A 186 -4.95 15.98 4.55
N LYS A 187 -6.00 15.44 3.93
CA LYS A 187 -6.15 15.51 2.47
C LYS A 187 -6.29 16.96 1.96
N VAL A 188 -7.00 17.82 2.68
CA VAL A 188 -7.07 19.24 2.34
C VAL A 188 -5.71 19.90 2.53
N LYS A 189 -5.01 19.64 3.65
CA LYS A 189 -3.65 20.14 3.89
C LYS A 189 -2.70 19.71 2.78
N GLU A 190 -2.73 18.43 2.36
CA GLU A 190 -1.94 17.88 1.26
C GLU A 190 -2.15 18.67 -0.03
N ILE A 191 -3.41 18.96 -0.40
CA ILE A 191 -3.75 19.76 -1.59
C ILE A 191 -3.19 21.18 -1.48
N LEU A 192 -3.41 21.86 -0.35
CA LEU A 192 -3.01 23.26 -0.17
C LEU A 192 -1.48 23.41 -0.19
N LEU A 193 -0.77 22.50 0.50
CA LEU A 193 0.68 22.43 0.50
C LEU A 193 1.23 22.12 -0.89
N ALA A 194 0.59 21.22 -1.64
CA ALA A 194 1.03 20.89 -3.00
C ALA A 194 0.88 22.08 -3.96
N ILE A 195 -0.17 22.88 -3.81
CA ILE A 195 -0.36 24.13 -4.56
C ILE A 195 0.75 25.13 -4.22
N GLU A 196 1.08 25.27 -2.94
CA GLU A 196 2.12 26.22 -2.50
C GLU A 196 3.51 25.79 -2.96
N ILE A 197 3.86 24.50 -2.85
CA ILE A 197 5.11 23.95 -3.40
C ILE A 197 5.18 24.21 -4.91
N SER A 198 4.10 23.98 -5.65
CA SER A 198 4.04 24.21 -7.10
C SER A 198 4.17 25.68 -7.52
N ARG A 199 3.99 26.63 -6.61
CA ARG A 199 4.22 28.06 -6.85
C ARG A 199 5.66 28.48 -6.59
N ARG A 200 6.36 27.80 -5.70
CA ARG A 200 7.71 28.16 -5.24
C ARG A 200 8.81 27.43 -6.00
N TYR A 201 8.54 26.20 -6.40
CA TYR A 201 9.50 25.34 -7.10
C TYR A 201 9.02 25.04 -8.51
N SER A 202 9.97 24.93 -9.42
CA SER A 202 9.72 24.43 -10.77
C SER A 202 9.29 22.96 -10.74
N LYS A 203 8.64 22.52 -11.82
CA LYS A 203 8.22 21.11 -11.96
C LYS A 203 9.41 20.15 -11.92
N ASP A 204 10.55 20.56 -12.45
CA ASP A 204 11.76 19.75 -12.45
C ASP A 204 12.32 19.62 -11.03
N GLU A 205 12.40 20.70 -10.25
CA GLU A 205 12.81 20.63 -8.83
C GLU A 205 11.86 19.74 -8.01
N ILE A 206 10.55 19.81 -8.25
CA ILE A 206 9.56 18.95 -7.58
C ILE A 206 9.76 17.49 -7.95
N LEU A 207 10.02 17.20 -9.23
CA LEU A 207 10.28 15.83 -9.69
C LEU A 207 11.60 15.30 -9.15
N GLU A 208 12.64 16.13 -9.09
CA GLU A 208 13.93 15.78 -8.48
C GLU A 208 13.76 15.42 -7.01
N MET A 209 13.11 16.28 -6.22
CA MET A 209 12.78 16.00 -4.83
C MET A 209 11.97 14.72 -4.70
N TYR A 210 10.93 14.52 -5.53
CA TYR A 210 10.12 13.32 -5.49
C TYR A 210 10.93 12.05 -5.78
N LEU A 211 11.73 12.03 -6.84
CA LEU A 211 12.53 10.87 -7.23
C LEU A 211 13.63 10.54 -6.23
N ASN A 212 14.10 11.51 -5.45
CA ASN A 212 15.07 11.30 -4.37
C ASN A 212 14.41 10.91 -3.03
N GLU A 213 13.09 11.10 -2.86
CA GLU A 213 12.38 10.85 -1.60
C GLU A 213 11.40 9.67 -1.64
N ILE A 214 10.94 9.25 -2.82
CA ILE A 214 9.91 8.22 -2.94
C ILE A 214 10.43 6.85 -2.50
N ASN A 215 9.58 6.09 -1.81
CA ASN A 215 9.85 4.72 -1.40
C ASN A 215 9.66 3.74 -2.56
N TYR A 216 10.73 3.07 -2.98
CA TYR A 216 10.70 1.99 -3.97
C TYR A 216 10.54 0.59 -3.35
N GLY A 217 10.58 0.48 -2.02
CA GLY A 217 10.59 -0.80 -1.31
C GLY A 217 12.00 -1.35 -1.19
N ASN A 218 12.15 -2.52 -0.58
CA ASN A 218 13.45 -3.16 -0.37
C ASN A 218 14.53 -2.23 0.21
N LEU A 219 14.12 -1.41 1.21
CA LEU A 219 14.96 -0.40 1.86
C LEU A 219 15.53 0.68 0.92
N SER A 220 14.93 0.85 -0.26
CA SER A 220 15.37 1.78 -1.28
C SER A 220 14.44 2.98 -1.35
N TYR A 221 14.96 4.14 -0.96
CA TYR A 221 14.28 5.41 -1.09
C TYR A 221 15.17 6.34 -1.88
N GLY A 222 14.55 7.00 -2.84
CA GLY A 222 15.31 7.64 -3.89
C GLY A 222 15.73 6.65 -4.98
N ILE A 223 15.77 7.16 -6.21
CA ILE A 223 16.01 6.34 -7.40
C ILE A 223 17.42 5.73 -7.43
N GLU A 224 18.43 6.42 -6.87
CA GLU A 224 19.82 5.92 -6.82
C GLU A 224 19.94 4.70 -5.91
N ALA A 225 19.37 4.78 -4.71
CA ALA A 225 19.33 3.65 -3.78
C ALA A 225 18.54 2.47 -4.37
N ALA A 226 17.48 2.75 -5.14
CA ALA A 226 16.71 1.72 -5.83
C ALA A 226 17.51 1.07 -6.96
N ALA A 227 18.24 1.84 -7.75
CA ALA A 227 19.10 1.28 -8.80
C ALA A 227 20.18 0.37 -8.21
N GLU A 228 20.82 0.78 -7.11
CA GLU A 228 21.86 0.00 -6.43
C GLU A 228 21.27 -1.26 -5.79
N SER A 229 20.16 -1.12 -5.06
CA SER A 229 19.56 -2.23 -4.32
C SER A 229 18.92 -3.29 -5.21
N TYR A 230 18.25 -2.87 -6.29
CA TYR A 230 17.56 -3.80 -7.18
C TYR A 230 18.47 -4.36 -8.27
N PHE A 231 19.39 -3.55 -8.81
CA PHE A 231 20.16 -3.91 -10.01
C PHE A 231 21.68 -3.79 -9.83
N GLY A 232 22.17 -3.28 -8.69
CA GLY A 232 23.61 -3.21 -8.39
C GLY A 232 24.34 -2.18 -9.25
N LYS A 233 23.67 -1.09 -9.64
CA LYS A 233 24.20 -0.05 -10.52
C LYS A 233 23.67 1.34 -10.18
N GLN A 234 24.25 2.37 -10.77
CA GLN A 234 23.83 3.76 -10.58
C GLN A 234 22.52 4.06 -11.34
N ALA A 235 21.73 5.04 -10.89
CA ALA A 235 20.46 5.41 -11.52
C ALA A 235 20.63 5.84 -12.98
N LYS A 236 21.74 6.50 -13.31
CA LYS A 236 22.10 6.89 -14.68
C LYS A 236 22.23 5.71 -15.65
N ASP A 237 22.48 4.51 -15.12
CA ASP A 237 22.69 3.28 -15.90
C ASP A 237 21.41 2.42 -15.98
N LEU A 238 20.26 2.92 -15.50
CA LEU A 238 18.97 2.23 -15.61
C LEU A 238 18.51 2.14 -17.07
N THR A 239 18.08 0.95 -17.48
CA THR A 239 17.41 0.71 -18.76
C THR A 239 15.94 1.11 -18.68
N LEU A 240 15.27 1.20 -19.83
CA LEU A 240 13.82 1.44 -19.90
C LEU A 240 13.01 0.40 -19.11
N ALA A 241 13.34 -0.89 -19.22
CA ALA A 241 12.59 -1.95 -18.54
C ALA A 241 12.75 -1.88 -17.02
N GLU A 242 13.94 -1.53 -16.53
CA GLU A 242 14.21 -1.37 -15.10
C GLU A 242 13.60 -0.08 -14.55
N ALA A 243 13.68 1.03 -15.30
CA ALA A 243 13.02 2.29 -14.98
C ALA A 243 11.49 2.09 -14.86
N ALA A 244 10.89 1.38 -15.81
CA ALA A 244 9.47 1.05 -15.76
C ALA A 244 9.11 0.10 -14.60
N LEU A 245 10.02 -0.81 -14.22
CA LEU A 245 9.83 -1.65 -13.03
C LEU A 245 9.80 -0.76 -11.78
N LEU A 246 10.82 0.07 -11.57
CA LEU A 246 10.95 0.94 -10.40
C LEU A 246 9.80 1.94 -10.31
N ALA A 247 9.41 2.60 -11.41
CA ALA A 247 8.28 3.52 -11.43
C ALA A 247 6.95 2.87 -11.05
N GLY A 248 6.83 1.53 -11.16
CA GLY A 248 5.64 0.78 -10.77
C GLY A 248 5.54 0.47 -9.27
N LEU A 249 6.67 0.52 -8.54
CA LEU A 249 6.76 0.08 -7.14
C LEU A 249 6.09 1.01 -6.11
N PRO A 250 6.17 2.37 -6.22
CA PRO A 250 5.65 3.27 -5.20
C PRO A 250 4.19 3.08 -4.80
N GLN A 251 3.34 2.57 -5.72
CA GLN A 251 1.93 2.31 -5.42
C GLN A 251 1.74 1.30 -4.29
N ALA A 252 2.57 0.25 -4.24
CA ALA A 252 2.52 -0.79 -3.21
C ALA A 252 3.91 -1.46 -3.08
N PRO A 253 4.89 -0.79 -2.44
CA PRO A 253 6.29 -1.20 -2.48
C PRO A 253 6.55 -2.65 -2.00
N SER A 254 5.86 -3.06 -0.93
CA SER A 254 5.96 -4.44 -0.42
C SER A 254 5.18 -5.46 -1.25
N GLY A 255 4.05 -5.06 -1.84
CA GLY A 255 3.17 -5.95 -2.62
C GLY A 255 3.66 -6.22 -4.05
N TYR A 256 4.41 -5.28 -4.62
CA TYR A 256 5.04 -5.38 -5.94
C TYR A 256 6.55 -5.62 -5.87
N SER A 257 7.09 -6.03 -4.72
CA SER A 257 8.49 -6.39 -4.63
C SER A 257 8.78 -7.59 -5.57
N PRO A 258 9.71 -7.47 -6.53
CA PRO A 258 10.08 -8.57 -7.43
C PRO A 258 10.77 -9.73 -6.69
N PHE A 259 11.21 -9.50 -5.46
CA PHE A 259 11.83 -10.50 -4.60
C PHE A 259 10.80 -11.42 -3.93
N THR A 260 9.59 -10.93 -3.67
CA THR A 260 8.51 -11.71 -3.05
C THR A 260 7.41 -12.08 -4.04
N ASN A 261 7.20 -11.26 -5.08
CA ASN A 261 6.12 -11.39 -6.06
C ASN A 261 6.60 -10.92 -7.45
N LEU A 262 7.47 -11.71 -8.09
CA LEU A 262 8.02 -11.38 -9.40
C LEU A 262 6.94 -11.22 -10.48
N SER A 263 5.94 -12.11 -10.51
CA SER A 263 4.88 -12.05 -11.52
C SER A 263 4.04 -10.77 -11.40
N GLY A 264 3.70 -10.36 -10.17
CA GLY A 264 3.02 -9.10 -9.90
C GLY A 264 3.86 -7.88 -10.27
N ALA A 265 5.15 -7.89 -9.95
CA ALA A 265 6.08 -6.82 -10.30
C ALA A 265 6.21 -6.65 -11.83
N LEU A 266 6.33 -7.76 -12.57
CA LEU A 266 6.40 -7.75 -14.03
C LEU A 266 5.09 -7.31 -14.69
N ALA A 267 3.94 -7.70 -14.13
CA ALA A 267 2.64 -7.21 -14.59
C ALA A 267 2.51 -5.69 -14.36
N ARG A 268 2.96 -5.19 -13.21
CA ARG A 268 2.98 -3.75 -12.92
C ARG A 268 3.92 -2.99 -13.85
N ARG A 269 5.12 -3.50 -14.13
CA ARG A 269 6.05 -2.97 -15.14
C ARG A 269 5.38 -2.85 -16.51
N ALA A 270 4.62 -3.86 -16.92
CA ALA A 270 3.93 -3.83 -18.21
C ALA A 270 2.90 -2.69 -18.30
N LEU A 271 2.17 -2.42 -17.20
CA LEU A 271 1.24 -1.29 -17.12
C LEU A 271 1.95 0.06 -17.23
N VAL A 272 3.15 0.20 -16.65
CA VAL A 272 3.97 1.42 -16.77
C VAL A 272 4.39 1.63 -18.23
N LEU A 273 4.88 0.59 -18.89
CA LEU A 273 5.26 0.65 -20.31
C LEU A 273 4.05 0.99 -21.21
N ASP A 274 2.87 0.46 -20.91
CA ASP A 274 1.63 0.82 -21.61
C ASP A 274 1.22 2.28 -21.36
N ALA A 275 1.43 2.80 -20.16
CA ALA A 275 1.23 4.21 -19.87
C ALA A 275 2.20 5.08 -20.66
N MET A 276 3.50 4.74 -20.69
CA MET A 276 4.51 5.47 -21.46
C MET A 276 4.19 5.50 -22.96
N TYR A 277 3.71 4.40 -23.52
CA TYR A 277 3.26 4.34 -24.91
C TYR A 277 2.06 5.26 -25.17
N ARG A 278 1.04 5.23 -24.30
CA ARG A 278 -0.17 6.07 -24.44
C ARG A 278 0.13 7.56 -24.35
N GLU A 279 1.08 7.95 -23.50
CA GLU A 279 1.54 9.34 -23.37
C GLU A 279 2.56 9.73 -24.46
N GLY A 280 2.93 8.81 -25.36
CA GLY A 280 3.80 9.07 -26.51
C GLY A 280 5.30 9.16 -26.18
N TYR A 281 5.73 8.70 -25.01
CA TYR A 281 7.15 8.69 -24.63
C TYR A 281 7.97 7.61 -25.33
N ILE A 282 7.32 6.50 -25.71
CA ILE A 282 7.93 5.38 -26.43
C ILE A 282 6.98 4.87 -27.52
N ASP A 283 7.51 4.23 -28.55
CA ASP A 283 6.70 3.56 -29.57
C ASP A 283 6.27 2.15 -29.14
N ALA A 284 5.32 1.56 -29.90
CA ALA A 284 4.75 0.25 -29.58
C ALA A 284 5.77 -0.90 -29.62
N LEU A 285 6.76 -0.84 -30.53
CA LEU A 285 7.78 -1.88 -30.66
C LEU A 285 8.75 -1.80 -29.46
N THR A 286 9.16 -0.59 -29.07
CA THR A 286 9.98 -0.34 -27.88
C THR A 286 9.27 -0.82 -26.61
N ALA A 287 7.98 -0.50 -26.45
CA ALA A 287 7.19 -0.99 -25.32
C ALA A 287 7.09 -2.52 -25.29
N TRP A 288 6.86 -3.17 -26.44
CA TRP A 288 6.79 -4.63 -26.54
C TRP A 288 8.13 -5.29 -26.19
N ASN A 289 9.24 -4.80 -26.73
CA ASN A 289 10.58 -5.32 -26.43
C ASN A 289 10.92 -5.19 -24.93
N ALA A 290 10.67 -4.04 -24.32
CA ALA A 290 10.94 -3.81 -22.90
C ALA A 290 10.09 -4.71 -21.97
N LYS A 291 8.87 -5.09 -22.38
CA LYS A 291 8.06 -6.07 -21.64
C LYS A 291 8.66 -7.47 -21.64
N GLN A 292 9.35 -7.87 -22.70
CA GLN A 292 9.98 -9.19 -22.83
C GLN A 292 11.33 -9.30 -22.09
N GLU A 293 11.92 -8.17 -21.72
CA GLU A 293 13.21 -8.16 -21.04
C GLU A 293 13.13 -8.83 -19.67
N LYS A 294 14.02 -9.80 -19.42
CA LYS A 294 14.12 -10.49 -18.13
C LYS A 294 15.00 -9.65 -17.19
N PRO A 295 14.46 -9.12 -16.08
CA PRO A 295 15.25 -8.31 -15.16
C PRO A 295 16.37 -9.15 -14.54
N ARG A 296 17.56 -8.55 -14.40
CA ARG A 296 18.68 -9.13 -13.67
C ARG A 296 18.83 -8.41 -12.35
N PHE A 297 18.34 -9.02 -11.28
CA PHE A 297 18.46 -8.43 -9.95
C PHE A 297 19.86 -8.63 -9.39
N ALA A 298 20.37 -7.62 -8.68
CA ALA A 298 21.59 -7.75 -7.93
C ALA A 298 21.43 -8.79 -6.80
N ARG A 299 22.50 -9.55 -6.55
CA ARG A 299 22.60 -10.34 -5.32
C ARG A 299 22.89 -9.35 -4.20
N GLN A 300 21.85 -8.98 -3.46
CA GLN A 300 22.03 -8.18 -2.25
C GLN A 300 22.81 -9.02 -1.23
N ARG A 301 24.05 -8.63 -0.92
CA ARG A 301 24.69 -8.98 0.35
C ARG A 301 24.84 -7.67 1.11
N PHE A 302 23.88 -7.38 1.97
CA PHE A 302 24.05 -6.39 3.02
C PHE A 302 24.51 -7.12 4.29
N ASP A 303 25.35 -6.49 5.09
CA ASP A 303 25.85 -7.08 6.33
C ASP A 303 24.70 -7.19 7.34
N ILE A 304 24.10 -8.38 7.41
CA ILE A 304 23.00 -8.72 8.31
C ILE A 304 23.31 -10.04 9.00
N THR A 305 23.10 -10.07 10.31
CA THR A 305 23.19 -11.30 11.10
C THR A 305 21.78 -11.79 11.42
N ALA A 306 21.53 -13.09 11.26
CA ALA A 306 20.23 -13.71 11.50
C ALA A 306 19.06 -13.03 10.72
N PRO A 307 19.11 -12.98 9.37
CA PRO A 307 18.22 -12.16 8.56
C PRO A 307 16.74 -12.44 8.79
N HIS A 308 16.34 -13.71 8.86
CA HIS A 308 14.95 -14.09 9.12
C HIS A 308 14.43 -13.55 10.45
N PHE A 309 15.25 -13.60 11.50
CA PHE A 309 14.91 -13.07 12.81
C PHE A 309 14.84 -11.54 12.81
N VAL A 310 15.82 -10.87 12.19
CA VAL A 310 15.84 -9.40 12.08
C VAL A 310 14.60 -8.88 11.36
N PHE A 311 14.20 -9.49 10.24
CA PHE A 311 13.01 -9.07 9.51
C PHE A 311 11.71 -9.36 10.28
N TYR A 312 11.64 -10.47 11.01
CA TYR A 312 10.55 -10.75 11.95
C TYR A 312 10.45 -9.67 13.04
N VAL A 313 11.57 -9.29 13.66
CA VAL A 313 11.61 -8.22 14.67
C VAL A 313 11.18 -6.88 14.08
N ARG A 314 11.65 -6.54 12.87
CA ARG A 314 11.25 -5.31 12.19
C ARG A 314 9.73 -5.25 11.99
N GLU A 315 9.11 -6.31 11.48
CA GLU A 315 7.66 -6.37 11.27
C GLU A 315 6.89 -6.20 12.59
N LEU A 316 7.37 -6.81 13.67
CA LEU A 316 6.79 -6.64 15.00
C LEU A 316 6.87 -5.18 15.48
N LEU A 317 8.01 -4.53 15.27
CA LEU A 317 8.21 -3.12 15.63
C LEU A 317 7.32 -2.20 14.80
N GLU A 318 7.24 -2.42 13.48
CA GLU A 318 6.39 -1.64 12.58
C GLU A 318 4.91 -1.77 12.97
N SER A 319 4.46 -2.98 13.31
CA SER A 319 3.10 -3.24 13.76
C SER A 319 2.78 -2.53 15.09
N ARG A 320 3.73 -2.49 16.03
CA ARG A 320 3.52 -1.94 17.37
C ARG A 320 3.69 -0.42 17.45
N TYR A 321 4.71 0.10 16.77
CA TYR A 321 5.16 1.48 16.92
C TYR A 321 4.97 2.33 15.67
N GLY A 322 4.58 1.72 14.55
CA GLY A 322 4.50 2.37 13.24
C GLY A 322 5.87 2.43 12.56
N ALA A 323 5.85 2.36 11.23
CA ALA A 323 7.05 2.39 10.40
C ALA A 323 7.94 3.61 10.71
N ASP A 324 7.35 4.82 10.78
CA ASP A 324 8.11 6.05 10.97
C ASP A 324 8.97 6.07 12.24
N LEU A 325 8.47 5.56 13.38
CA LEU A 325 9.29 5.49 14.59
C LEU A 325 10.42 4.45 14.46
N VAL A 326 10.13 3.31 13.84
CA VAL A 326 11.13 2.25 13.60
C VAL A 326 12.26 2.77 12.72
N TYR A 327 11.94 3.64 11.78
CA TYR A 327 12.87 4.10 10.77
C TYR A 327 13.59 5.40 11.15
N ARG A 328 12.88 6.36 11.75
CA ARG A 328 13.40 7.71 12.07
C ARG A 328 13.68 7.93 13.56
N GLY A 329 13.16 7.06 14.42
CA GLY A 329 13.13 7.28 15.87
C GLY A 329 14.45 7.04 16.59
N GLY A 330 15.47 6.50 15.91
CA GLY A 330 16.77 6.21 16.53
C GLY A 330 16.70 5.18 17.64
N LEU A 331 15.83 4.17 17.51
CA LEU A 331 15.61 3.19 18.56
C LEU A 331 16.85 2.31 18.76
N SER A 332 17.11 1.92 20.02
CA SER A 332 18.02 0.81 20.33
C SER A 332 17.17 -0.37 20.76
N VAL A 333 17.10 -1.39 19.90
CA VAL A 333 16.24 -2.56 20.07
C VAL A 333 17.10 -3.71 20.55
N TYR A 334 16.81 -4.22 21.75
CA TYR A 334 17.47 -5.39 22.32
C TYR A 334 16.52 -6.58 22.17
N THR A 335 17.01 -7.67 21.59
CA THR A 335 16.17 -8.82 21.21
C THR A 335 16.45 -10.04 22.07
N THR A 336 15.78 -11.16 21.79
CA THR A 336 15.93 -12.41 22.54
C THR A 336 16.95 -13.36 21.94
N ILE A 337 17.41 -13.10 20.72
CA ILE A 337 18.25 -14.04 19.98
C ILE A 337 19.60 -14.23 20.66
N ASP A 338 20.02 -15.48 20.72
CA ASP A 338 21.31 -15.91 21.21
C ASP A 338 22.16 -16.28 20.01
N LEU A 339 23.20 -15.50 19.73
CA LEU A 339 23.95 -15.64 18.48
C LEU A 339 24.71 -16.97 18.38
N ASP A 340 25.10 -17.56 19.50
CA ASP A 340 25.77 -18.85 19.49
C ASP A 340 24.78 -19.97 19.18
N LEU A 341 23.59 -19.94 19.79
CA LEU A 341 22.51 -20.86 19.42
C LEU A 341 22.02 -20.67 17.98
N GLN A 342 21.96 -19.43 17.49
CA GLN A 342 21.62 -19.13 16.10
C GLN A 342 22.61 -19.77 15.13
N ARG A 343 23.93 -19.60 15.36
CA ARG A 343 24.97 -20.21 14.52
C ARG A 343 24.90 -21.72 14.53
N LEU A 344 24.68 -22.32 15.70
CA LEU A 344 24.48 -23.77 15.83
C LEU A 344 23.25 -24.25 15.05
N ALA A 345 22.13 -23.52 15.12
CA ALA A 345 20.91 -23.85 14.38
C ALA A 345 21.12 -23.75 12.86
N GLU A 346 21.80 -22.71 12.40
CA GLU A 346 22.15 -22.53 10.97
C GLU A 346 23.06 -23.66 10.47
N GLN A 347 24.09 -24.02 11.24
CA GLN A 347 24.99 -25.12 10.91
C GLN A 347 24.24 -26.45 10.85
N ALA A 348 23.45 -26.77 11.87
CA ALA A 348 22.68 -28.01 11.92
C ALA A 348 21.70 -28.13 10.74
N ALA A 349 21.03 -27.02 10.38
CA ALA A 349 20.12 -26.99 9.23
C ALA A 349 20.86 -27.24 7.90
N ARG A 350 22.00 -26.57 7.68
CA ARG A 350 22.82 -26.77 6.47
C ARG A 350 23.34 -28.20 6.36
N GLU A 351 23.95 -28.72 7.42
CA GLU A 351 24.49 -30.09 7.45
C GLU A 351 23.39 -31.14 7.20
N GLN A 352 22.20 -30.94 7.78
CA GLN A 352 21.10 -31.86 7.57
C GLN A 352 20.63 -31.85 6.11
N ILE A 353 20.44 -30.67 5.52
CA ILE A 353 20.03 -30.56 4.12
C ILE A 353 21.08 -31.16 3.18
N GLU A 354 22.37 -30.94 3.42
CA GLU A 354 23.43 -31.58 2.63
C GLU A 354 23.35 -33.11 2.66
N LYS A 355 23.04 -33.70 3.83
CA LYS A 355 22.88 -35.17 3.98
C LYS A 355 21.68 -35.71 3.21
N ILE A 356 20.53 -35.04 3.28
CA ILE A 356 19.26 -35.57 2.72
C ILE A 356 18.90 -35.04 1.33
N ARG A 357 19.66 -34.08 0.78
CA ARG A 357 19.34 -33.41 -0.49
C ARG A 357 19.12 -34.39 -1.63
N LYS A 358 20.01 -35.38 -1.79
CA LYS A 358 19.93 -36.35 -2.89
C LYS A 358 18.86 -37.42 -2.67
N SER A 359 18.71 -37.91 -1.44
CA SER A 359 17.79 -39.01 -1.13
C SER A 359 16.33 -38.57 -1.03
N ASN A 360 16.09 -37.32 -0.61
CA ASN A 360 14.74 -36.83 -0.29
C ASN A 360 14.34 -35.61 -1.14
N ASN A 361 15.18 -35.19 -2.09
CA ASN A 361 15.00 -33.96 -2.87
C ASN A 361 14.73 -32.72 -1.99
N ALA A 362 15.37 -32.67 -0.82
CA ALA A 362 15.23 -31.59 0.14
C ALA A 362 16.28 -30.51 -0.11
N ASN A 363 15.85 -29.27 -0.31
CA ASN A 363 16.73 -28.16 -0.67
C ASN A 363 16.79 -27.04 0.38
N ASN A 364 15.90 -27.07 1.38
CA ASN A 364 15.76 -26.00 2.37
C ASN A 364 15.27 -26.53 3.73
N ALA A 365 15.47 -25.78 4.81
CA ALA A 365 15.07 -26.14 6.18
C ALA A 365 14.75 -24.88 7.01
N ALA A 366 13.90 -25.05 8.02
CA ALA A 366 13.66 -24.06 9.06
C ALA A 366 13.85 -24.64 10.45
N VAL A 367 14.31 -23.80 11.38
CA VAL A 367 14.56 -24.15 12.78
C VAL A 367 14.14 -22.99 13.67
N VAL A 368 13.40 -23.28 14.74
CA VAL A 368 13.08 -22.32 15.79
C VAL A 368 13.43 -22.95 17.13
N ALA A 369 14.23 -22.23 17.93
CA ALA A 369 14.50 -22.61 19.31
C ALA A 369 13.82 -21.60 20.24
N LEU A 370 12.97 -22.11 21.14
CA LEU A 370 12.24 -21.31 22.11
C LEU A 370 12.70 -21.62 23.53
N LYS A 371 12.70 -20.62 24.39
CA LYS A 371 12.78 -20.81 25.84
C LYS A 371 11.38 -21.16 26.38
N PRO A 372 11.13 -22.37 26.92
CA PRO A 372 9.75 -22.84 27.17
C PRO A 372 8.97 -22.07 28.22
N ASP A 373 9.65 -21.50 29.21
CA ASP A 373 9.04 -20.77 30.34
C ASP A 373 8.60 -19.35 29.95
N THR A 374 9.31 -18.69 29.03
CA THR A 374 9.04 -17.30 28.61
C THR A 374 8.48 -17.18 27.20
N GLY A 375 8.66 -18.20 26.35
CA GLY A 375 8.39 -18.14 24.92
C GLY A 375 9.41 -17.34 24.12
N GLU A 376 10.53 -16.94 24.72
CA GLU A 376 11.59 -16.18 24.02
C GLU A 376 12.17 -16.99 22.86
N ILE A 377 12.31 -16.34 21.70
CA ILE A 377 12.96 -16.94 20.54
C ILE A 377 14.47 -16.79 20.69
N LEU A 378 15.17 -17.90 20.89
CA LEU A 378 16.62 -17.95 21.05
C LEU A 378 17.37 -18.14 19.73
N ALA A 379 16.74 -18.81 18.76
CA ALA A 379 17.23 -18.94 17.40
C ALA A 379 16.05 -19.05 16.42
N MET A 380 16.19 -18.45 15.23
CA MET A 380 15.23 -18.53 14.14
C MET A 380 15.96 -18.59 12.80
N VAL A 381 15.83 -19.73 12.14
CA VAL A 381 16.34 -20.00 10.80
C VAL A 381 15.12 -20.25 9.91
N GLY A 382 14.87 -19.37 8.94
CA GLY A 382 13.79 -19.52 7.96
C GLY A 382 14.22 -20.21 6.67
N SER A 383 15.52 -20.33 6.42
CA SER A 383 16.10 -21.05 5.29
C SER A 383 17.58 -21.36 5.55
N VAL A 384 18.15 -22.33 4.83
CA VAL A 384 19.57 -22.70 4.98
C VAL A 384 20.55 -21.66 4.42
N ASP A 385 20.10 -20.86 3.44
CA ASP A 385 20.79 -19.69 2.91
C ASP A 385 19.75 -18.63 2.50
N TYR A 386 19.77 -17.48 3.18
CA TYR A 386 18.86 -16.37 2.92
C TYR A 386 19.03 -15.77 1.52
N PHE A 387 20.26 -15.79 0.99
CA PHE A 387 20.61 -15.12 -0.27
C PHE A 387 20.57 -16.06 -1.48
N ASP A 388 20.14 -17.31 -1.32
CA ASP A 388 19.99 -18.28 -2.39
C ASP A 388 18.55 -18.28 -2.95
N ASN A 389 18.37 -17.59 -4.08
CA ASN A 389 17.09 -17.54 -4.79
C ASN A 389 16.65 -18.90 -5.37
N SER A 390 17.56 -19.87 -5.55
CA SER A 390 17.19 -21.18 -6.13
C SER A 390 16.39 -22.06 -5.17
N ILE A 391 16.36 -21.70 -3.88
CA ILE A 391 15.63 -22.37 -2.81
C ILE A 391 14.58 -21.47 -2.15
N ASP A 392 14.26 -20.35 -2.79
CA ASP A 392 13.42 -19.28 -2.23
C ASP A 392 13.93 -18.80 -0.85
N GLY A 393 15.25 -18.61 -0.72
CA GLY A 393 15.94 -18.38 0.56
C GLY A 393 15.40 -17.23 1.41
N GLN A 394 14.77 -16.24 0.80
CA GLN A 394 14.18 -15.09 1.50
C GLN A 394 12.82 -15.40 2.14
N VAL A 395 12.17 -16.49 1.76
CA VAL A 395 10.94 -16.95 2.40
C VAL A 395 11.27 -17.46 3.79
N ASN A 396 10.68 -16.83 4.81
CA ASN A 396 10.85 -17.27 6.18
C ASN A 396 9.97 -18.50 6.47
N MET A 397 10.51 -19.69 6.25
CA MET A 397 9.78 -20.95 6.50
C MET A 397 9.51 -21.21 7.99
N ALA A 398 10.09 -20.43 8.91
CA ALA A 398 9.78 -20.52 10.32
C ALA A 398 8.42 -19.90 10.68
N THR A 399 7.89 -19.00 9.84
CA THR A 399 6.57 -18.36 10.04
C THR A 399 5.56 -18.73 8.95
N ALA A 400 5.99 -19.40 7.88
CA ALA A 400 5.10 -19.85 6.82
C ALA A 400 4.21 -21.02 7.26
N GLU A 401 2.93 -20.98 6.89
CA GLU A 401 1.98 -22.06 7.21
C GLU A 401 2.28 -23.33 6.42
N ARG A 402 2.31 -24.47 7.11
CA ARG A 402 2.45 -25.81 6.53
C ARG A 402 1.60 -26.81 7.28
N GLN A 403 1.23 -27.90 6.60
CA GLN A 403 0.55 -29.01 7.25
C GLN A 403 1.50 -29.67 8.27
N PRO A 404 1.15 -29.71 9.57
CA PRO A 404 2.05 -30.24 10.61
C PRO A 404 2.16 -31.77 10.58
N GLY A 405 1.26 -32.45 9.87
CA GLY A 405 1.19 -33.90 9.83
C GLY A 405 1.07 -34.51 11.23
N SER A 406 1.83 -35.58 11.49
CA SER A 406 1.80 -36.27 12.78
C SER A 406 2.26 -35.42 13.97
N ALA A 407 2.94 -34.29 13.76
CA ALA A 407 3.32 -33.39 14.85
C ALA A 407 2.11 -32.74 15.57
N PHE A 408 0.91 -32.83 14.98
CA PHE A 408 -0.32 -32.38 15.64
C PHE A 408 -0.87 -33.37 16.68
N LYS A 409 -0.48 -34.65 16.63
CA LYS A 409 -1.00 -35.71 17.52
C LYS A 409 -0.94 -35.36 19.01
N PRO A 410 0.15 -34.79 19.56
CA PRO A 410 0.22 -34.42 20.98
C PRO A 410 -0.93 -33.52 21.45
N PHE A 411 -1.43 -32.60 20.61
CA PHE A 411 -2.56 -31.75 20.97
C PHE A 411 -3.85 -32.56 21.16
N ALA A 412 -4.08 -33.58 20.32
CA ALA A 412 -5.21 -34.49 20.49
C ALA A 412 -5.12 -35.26 21.82
N TYR A 413 -3.92 -35.71 22.21
CA TYR A 413 -3.71 -36.37 23.50
C TYR A 413 -3.86 -35.42 24.70
N VAL A 414 -3.37 -34.19 24.60
CA VAL A 414 -3.56 -33.16 25.64
C VAL A 414 -5.05 -32.88 25.86
N THR A 415 -5.82 -32.73 24.78
CA THR A 415 -7.29 -32.60 24.87
C THR A 415 -7.93 -33.84 25.51
N ALA A 416 -7.47 -35.04 25.16
CA ALA A 416 -7.99 -36.27 25.72
C ALA A 416 -7.71 -36.44 27.22
N PHE A 417 -6.56 -35.97 27.70
CA PHE A 417 -6.16 -36.02 29.11
C PHE A 417 -6.71 -34.84 29.94
N GLY A 418 -7.19 -33.79 29.30
CA GLY A 418 -7.73 -32.59 29.94
C GLY A 418 -9.02 -32.85 30.73
N ALA A 419 -9.16 -32.20 31.90
CA ALA A 419 -10.33 -32.33 32.75
C ALA A 419 -11.53 -31.54 32.20
N GLY A 420 -12.57 -32.24 31.71
CA GLY A 420 -13.93 -31.69 31.59
C GLY A 420 -14.47 -31.42 30.18
N ASP A 421 -13.67 -31.56 29.13
CA ASP A 421 -14.08 -31.14 27.77
C ASP A 421 -14.56 -32.29 26.87
N LEU A 422 -14.31 -33.54 27.24
CA LEU A 422 -14.77 -34.69 26.45
C LEU A 422 -16.27 -34.88 26.63
N ARG A 423 -16.97 -35.04 25.50
CA ARG A 423 -18.40 -35.36 25.46
C ARG A 423 -18.64 -36.65 24.68
N ASP A 424 -19.65 -37.42 25.06
CA ASP A 424 -20.16 -38.50 24.22
C ASP A 424 -20.98 -37.95 23.03
N ALA A 425 -21.47 -38.86 22.18
CA ALA A 425 -22.27 -38.50 21.01
C ALA A 425 -23.58 -37.77 21.36
N ASP A 426 -24.07 -37.92 22.60
CA ASP A 426 -25.26 -37.25 23.13
C ASP A 426 -24.92 -35.94 23.88
N GLY A 427 -23.65 -35.52 23.87
CA GLY A 427 -23.17 -34.31 24.53
C GLY A 427 -22.91 -34.46 26.03
N LYS A 428 -22.97 -35.67 26.61
CA LYS A 428 -22.75 -35.89 28.05
C LYS A 428 -21.26 -35.91 28.38
N PRO A 429 -20.84 -35.33 29.51
CA PRO A 429 -19.43 -35.32 29.93
C PRO A 429 -18.86 -36.73 30.05
N LYS A 430 -17.65 -36.93 29.53
CA LYS A 430 -16.83 -38.13 29.74
C LYS A 430 -15.70 -37.83 30.72
N PRO A 431 -15.26 -38.81 31.53
CA PRO A 431 -14.04 -38.67 32.31
C PRO A 431 -12.83 -38.47 31.37
N PRO A 432 -11.79 -37.74 31.80
CA PRO A 432 -10.55 -37.62 31.04
C PRO A 432 -9.93 -38.98 30.79
N LEU A 433 -9.28 -39.14 29.64
CA LEU A 433 -8.50 -40.35 29.37
C LEU A 433 -7.21 -40.33 30.19
N THR A 434 -6.63 -41.50 30.39
CA THR A 434 -5.33 -41.66 31.06
C THR A 434 -4.33 -42.29 30.08
N PRO A 435 -3.02 -42.25 30.38
CA PRO A 435 -2.03 -42.99 29.59
C PRO A 435 -2.29 -44.51 29.51
N ALA A 436 -3.09 -45.07 30.43
CA ALA A 436 -3.46 -46.49 30.43
C ALA A 436 -4.80 -46.78 29.71
N THR A 437 -5.49 -45.75 29.19
CA THR A 437 -6.76 -45.93 28.50
C THR A 437 -6.53 -46.65 27.17
N MET A 438 -7.20 -47.80 27.00
CA MET A 438 -7.19 -48.54 25.74
C MET A 438 -7.95 -47.79 24.65
N VAL A 439 -7.36 -47.71 23.45
CA VAL A 439 -7.97 -47.13 22.25
C VAL A 439 -8.07 -48.21 21.19
N MET A 440 -9.16 -48.23 20.43
CA MET A 440 -9.34 -49.19 19.34
C MET A 440 -8.50 -48.77 18.14
N ASP A 441 -7.63 -49.67 17.69
CA ASP A 441 -6.90 -49.55 16.43
C ASP A 441 -7.51 -50.50 15.39
N VAL A 442 -8.61 -50.05 14.79
CA VAL A 442 -9.39 -50.82 13.81
C VAL A 442 -9.64 -49.97 12.57
N ARG A 443 -9.70 -50.62 11.40
CA ARG A 443 -10.04 -49.95 10.14
C ARG A 443 -11.35 -49.20 10.27
N THR A 444 -11.30 -47.88 10.14
CA THR A 444 -12.44 -46.99 10.35
C THR A 444 -12.68 -46.14 9.11
N SER A 445 -13.94 -45.93 8.75
CA SER A 445 -14.37 -45.11 7.61
C SER A 445 -15.17 -43.92 8.13
N PHE A 446 -14.81 -42.71 7.70
CA PHE A 446 -15.48 -41.46 8.04
C PHE A 446 -16.22 -40.89 6.83
N ASP A 447 -17.44 -40.37 7.01
CA ASP A 447 -18.22 -39.73 5.94
C ASP A 447 -17.64 -38.33 5.66
N ASP A 448 -17.28 -38.05 4.39
CA ASP A 448 -16.62 -36.80 3.97
C ASP A 448 -17.29 -36.19 2.72
N ARG A 449 -18.62 -36.17 2.66
CA ARG A 449 -19.32 -35.70 1.45
C ARG A 449 -19.00 -34.22 1.16
N PRO A 450 -18.76 -33.85 -0.12
CA PRO A 450 -19.02 -34.63 -1.34
C PRO A 450 -17.90 -35.60 -1.76
N ASN A 451 -16.80 -35.70 -1.01
CA ASN A 451 -15.68 -36.59 -1.32
C ASN A 451 -16.01 -38.06 -0.99
N PRO A 452 -15.22 -39.02 -1.51
CA PRO A 452 -15.25 -40.39 -1.02
C PRO A 452 -14.98 -40.47 0.49
N PRO A 453 -15.49 -41.49 1.19
CA PRO A 453 -15.23 -41.67 2.62
C PRO A 453 -13.74 -41.66 2.94
N TYR A 454 -13.37 -40.93 4.00
CA TYR A 454 -12.00 -40.90 4.49
C TYR A 454 -11.70 -42.16 5.31
N ILE A 455 -10.74 -42.96 4.85
CA ILE A 455 -10.32 -44.20 5.50
C ILE A 455 -8.82 -44.06 5.84
N PRO A 456 -8.47 -43.56 7.04
CA PRO A 456 -7.07 -43.45 7.43
C PRO A 456 -6.43 -44.82 7.58
N GLU A 457 -5.15 -44.90 7.19
CA GLU A 457 -4.27 -46.04 7.42
C GLU A 457 -3.16 -45.64 8.38
N ASN A 458 -2.62 -46.61 9.12
CA ASN A 458 -1.60 -46.40 10.15
C ASN A 458 -0.19 -46.15 9.58
#